data_AF-A0A2E0KIU1-F1
#
_entry.id   AF-A0A2E0KIU1-F1
#
_cell.length_a   1.000
_cell.length_b   1.000
_cell.length_c   1.000
_cell.angle_alpha   90.00
_cell.angle_beta   90.00
_cell.angle_gamma   90.00
#
_symmetry.space_group_name_H-M   'P 1'
#
loop_
_entity.id
_entity.type
_entity.pdbx_description
1 polymer ?
#
loop_
_entity_poly.entity_id
_entity_poly.type
_entity_poly.pdbx_seq_one_letter_code
_entity_poly.pdbx_strand_id
1 'polypeptide(L)' 'MEDWAFVDEQELSGWKGACICMTCEHFVYGVDAQSRTLVACNLKRKQLQQGAHLTKRCHQWAPTWRKQVGWAPEYG' A
#
# COMPACT_ATOMS: atom_id res chain seq x y z
N MET A 1 9.94 -6.86 -8.59
CA MET A 1 9.22 -5.59 -8.29
C MET A 1 9.75 -4.47 -9.18
N GLU A 2 11.04 -4.48 -9.52
CA GLU A 2 11.69 -3.53 -10.44
C GLU A 2 11.01 -3.42 -11.82
N ASP A 3 10.47 -4.52 -12.35
CA ASP A 3 9.77 -4.56 -13.65
C ASP A 3 8.31 -4.08 -13.60
N TRP A 4 7.78 -3.77 -12.41
CA TRP A 4 6.37 -3.40 -12.28
C TRP A 4 6.14 -1.93 -12.69
N ALA A 5 5.08 -1.68 -13.45
CA ALA A 5 4.64 -0.32 -13.76
C ALA A 5 4.18 0.42 -12.50
N PHE A 6 4.22 1.76 -12.53
CA PHE A 6 3.69 2.58 -11.44
C PHE A 6 2.15 2.55 -11.41
N VAL A 7 1.59 2.70 -10.21
CA VAL A 7 0.14 2.90 -10.01
C VAL A 7 -0.26 4.25 -10.62
N ASP A 8 -1.35 4.24 -11.38
CA ASP A 8 -1.90 5.47 -11.95
C ASP A 8 -2.47 6.35 -10.83
N GLU A 9 -2.32 7.68 -10.94
CA GLU A 9 -2.82 8.58 -9.90
C GLU A 9 -4.34 8.49 -9.71
N GLN A 10 -5.09 8.11 -10.75
CA GLN A 10 -6.53 7.91 -10.65
C GLN A 10 -6.91 6.68 -9.83
N GLU A 11 -5.97 5.74 -9.61
CA GLU A 11 -6.17 4.57 -8.75
C GLU A 11 -5.82 4.85 -7.27
N LEU A 12 -5.36 6.07 -6.97
CA LEU A 12 -4.97 6.53 -5.65
C LEU A 12 -5.86 7.69 -5.19
N SER A 13 -6.50 7.56 -4.04
CA SER A 13 -7.23 8.64 -3.41
C SER A 13 -6.37 9.31 -2.34
N GLY A 14 -6.38 10.64 -2.30
CA GLY A 14 -5.77 11.39 -1.19
C GLY A 14 -6.47 11.08 0.13
N TRP A 15 -5.70 10.94 1.20
CA TRP A 15 -6.24 10.73 2.55
C TRP A 15 -5.44 11.50 3.58
N LYS A 16 -6.11 11.98 4.64
CA LYS A 16 -5.46 12.61 5.79
C LYS A 16 -5.62 11.69 7.00
N GLY A 17 -4.52 11.25 7.60
CA GLY A 17 -4.51 10.35 8.76
C GLY A 17 -3.98 8.94 8.46
N ALA A 18 -4.38 7.95 9.26
CA ALA A 18 -3.77 6.63 9.26
C ALA A 18 -4.21 5.67 8.13
N CYS A 19 -5.18 6.04 7.28
CA CYS A 19 -5.64 5.19 6.17
C CYS A 19 -4.88 5.49 4.88
N ILE A 20 -3.61 5.12 4.84
CA ILE A 20 -2.69 5.36 3.72
C ILE A 20 -2.15 4.03 3.19
N CYS A 21 -1.54 4.03 2.01
CA CYS A 21 -0.99 2.82 1.41
C CYS A 21 0.02 2.13 2.34
N MET A 22 0.85 2.86 3.09
CA MET A 22 1.81 2.25 4.04
C MET A 22 1.13 1.38 5.12
N THR A 23 -0.13 1.65 5.46
CA THR A 23 -0.91 0.90 6.46
C THR A 23 -1.90 -0.10 5.82
N CYS A 24 -1.75 -0.33 4.51
CA CYS A 24 -2.57 -1.27 3.75
C CYS A 24 -2.01 -2.70 3.85
N GLU A 25 -2.86 -3.72 3.98
CA GLU A 25 -2.45 -5.13 3.99
C GLU A 25 -1.80 -5.62 2.70
N HIS A 26 -2.00 -4.88 1.60
CA HIS A 26 -1.44 -5.15 0.28
C HIS A 26 -0.13 -4.39 0.02
N PHE A 27 0.29 -3.54 0.95
CA PHE A 27 1.56 -2.83 0.86
C PHE A 27 2.71 -3.80 1.00
N VAL A 28 3.67 -3.67 0.08
CA VAL A 28 4.91 -4.43 0.09
C VAL A 28 6.06 -3.49 -0.17
N TYR A 29 7.18 -3.76 0.48
CA TYR A 29 8.44 -3.07 0.23
C TYR A 29 9.51 -4.10 -0.14
N GLY A 30 10.52 -3.64 -0.87
CA GLY A 30 11.67 -4.43 -1.26
C GLY A 30 12.87 -3.51 -1.49
N VAL A 31 13.95 -4.10 -1.98
CA VAL A 31 15.19 -3.38 -2.31
C VAL A 31 15.57 -3.77 -3.73
N ASP A 32 15.93 -2.79 -4.55
CA ASP A 32 16.42 -3.03 -5.92
C ASP A 32 17.92 -3.39 -5.94
N ALA A 33 18.43 -3.75 -7.12
CA ALA A 33 19.85 -4.08 -7.29
C ALA A 33 20.82 -2.92 -6.90
N GLN A 34 20.33 -1.68 -6.91
CA GLN A 34 21.04 -0.46 -6.54
C GLN A 34 20.83 -0.08 -5.07
N SER A 35 20.29 -0.97 -4.24
CA SER A 35 20.01 -0.75 -2.82
C SER A 35 18.99 0.36 -2.52
N ARG A 36 18.12 0.69 -3.48
CA ARG A 36 17.01 1.64 -3.29
C ARG A 36 15.78 0.90 -2.80
N THR A 37 15.09 1.48 -1.82
CA THR A 37 13.82 0.94 -1.34
C THR A 37 12.76 1.09 -2.41
N LEU A 38 12.19 -0.04 -2.84
CA LEU A 38 11.01 -0.08 -3.68
C LEU A 38 9.78 -0.28 -2.81
N VAL A 39 8.71 0.41 -3.16
CA VAL A 39 7.41 0.29 -2.50
C VAL A 39 6.34 0.02 -3.54
N ALA A 40 5.43 -0.89 -3.26
CA ALA A 40 4.45 -1.33 -4.23
C ALA A 40 3.15 -1.81 -3.57
N CYS A 41 2.11 -1.92 -4.40
CA CYS A 41 0.88 -2.61 -4.07
C CYS A 41 0.91 -4.01 -4.65
N ASN A 42 0.96 -5.04 -3.79
CA ASN A 42 1.02 -6.44 -4.20
C ASN A 42 -0.24 -6.89 -4.93
N LEU A 43 -1.41 -6.37 -4.53
CA LEU A 43 -2.70 -6.69 -5.15
C LEU A 43 -2.76 -6.26 -6.61
N LYS A 44 -2.24 -5.06 -6.92
CA LYS A 44 -2.20 -4.53 -8.29
C LYS A 44 -0.94 -4.93 -9.06
N ARG A 45 0.07 -5.48 -8.37
CA ARG A 45 1.43 -5.72 -8.90
C ARG A 45 2.02 -4.47 -9.56
N LYS A 46 1.89 -3.34 -8.89
CA LYS A 46 2.34 -2.02 -9.38
C LYS A 46 3.12 -1.26 -8.30
N GLN A 47 4.14 -0.51 -8.71
CA GLN A 47 4.95 0.33 -7.82
C GLN A 47 4.20 1.58 -7.40
N LEU A 48 4.44 2.03 -6.17
CA LEU A 48 3.95 3.32 -5.69
C LEU A 48 5.02 4.37 -5.93
N GLN A 49 4.61 5.53 -6.43
CA GLN A 49 5.51 6.69 -6.50
C GLN A 49 6.03 7.03 -5.10
N GLN A 50 7.27 7.54 -5.04
CA GLN A 50 7.87 7.94 -3.77
C GLN A 50 6.98 8.99 -3.08
N GLY A 51 6.73 8.82 -1.78
CA GLY A 51 5.86 9.70 -1.00
C GLY A 51 4.36 9.45 -1.15
N ALA A 52 3.88 8.90 -2.28
CA ALA A 52 2.46 8.59 -2.46
C ALA A 52 1.95 7.57 -1.42
N HIS A 53 2.82 6.67 -0.96
CA HIS A 53 2.49 5.70 0.08
C HIS A 53 2.21 6.32 1.46
N LEU A 54 2.62 7.58 1.68
CA LEU A 54 2.47 8.32 2.93
C LEU A 54 1.25 9.25 2.95
N THR A 55 0.70 9.59 1.78
CA THR A 55 -0.35 10.61 1.63
C THR A 55 -1.59 10.12 0.90
N LYS A 56 -1.49 8.98 0.21
CA LYS A 56 -2.58 8.40 -0.57
C LYS A 56 -2.86 6.97 -0.15
N ARG A 57 -4.06 6.50 -0.47
CA ARG A 57 -4.50 5.10 -0.35
C ARG A 57 -4.96 4.57 -1.70
N CYS A 58 -4.81 3.28 -1.95
CA CYS A 58 -5.41 2.64 -3.10
C CYS A 58 -6.92 2.45 -2.89
N HIS A 59 -7.69 2.32 -3.98
CA HIS A 59 -9.14 2.08 -3.88
C HIS A 59 -9.52 0.79 -3.14
N GLN A 60 -8.63 -0.21 -3.18
CA GLN A 60 -8.78 -1.48 -2.46
C GLN A 60 -7.99 -1.46 -1.15
N TRP A 61 -7.92 -0.30 -0.50
CA TRP A 61 -7.24 -0.20 0.79
C TRP A 61 -7.95 -1.09 1.81
N ALA A 62 -7.18 -1.93 2.48
CA ALA A 62 -7.65 -2.72 3.59
C ALA A 62 -6.64 -2.67 4.72
N PRO A 63 -7.09 -2.58 5.98
CA PRO A 63 -6.20 -2.33 7.09
C PRO A 63 -5.34 -3.56 7.41
N THR A 64 -4.08 -3.32 7.78
CA THR A 64 -3.12 -4.37 8.21
C THR A 64 -3.58 -5.18 9.42
N TRP A 65 -4.41 -4.62 10.30
CA TRP A 65 -4.91 -5.35 11.48
C TRP A 65 -5.78 -6.55 11.12
N ARG A 66 -6.44 -6.59 9.94
CA ARG A 66 -7.16 -7.81 9.48
C ARG A 66 -6.27 -9.04 9.36
N LYS A 67 -4.95 -8.87 9.17
CA LYS A 67 -3.97 -9.97 9.16
C LYS A 67 -3.38 -10.26 10.55
N GLN A 68 -3.32 -9.26 11.43
CA GLN A 68 -2.69 -9.38 12.76
C GLN A 68 -3.64 -9.87 13.83
N VAL A 69 -4.92 -9.49 13.75
CA VAL A 69 -5.97 -10.03 14.61
C VAL A 69 -6.85 -10.91 13.76
N GLY A 70 -6.95 -12.20 14.11
CA GLY A 70 -8.05 -13.02 13.62
C GLY A 70 -9.34 -12.24 13.87
N TRP A 71 -10.14 -12.06 12.81
CA TRP A 71 -11.39 -11.30 12.81
C TRP A 71 -12.18 -11.49 14.12
N ALA A 72 -12.25 -10.44 14.94
CA ALA A 72 -12.99 -10.40 16.20
C ALA A 72 -14.19 -9.43 16.01
N PRO A 73 -15.41 -9.93 15.73
CA PRO A 73 -16.56 -9.14 15.32
C PRO A 73 -17.30 -8.40 16.45
N GLU A 74 -16.81 -8.41 17.69
CA GLU A 74 -17.58 -7.97 18.86
C GLU A 74 -17.72 -6.45 19.10
N TYR A 75 -17.31 -5.60 18.16
CA TYR A 75 -17.61 -4.15 18.22
C TYR A 75 -18.27 -3.67 16.93
N GLY A 76 -19.60 -3.84 16.87
CA GLY A 76 -20.51 -3.23 15.91
C GLY A 76 -21.54 -2.36 16.61
#